data_AF-A0A0S8IPT7-F1
#
_entry.id   AF-A0A0S8IPT7-F1
#
_cell.length_a   1.000
_cell.length_b   1.000
_cell.length_c   1.000
_cell.angle_alpha   90.00
_cell.angle_beta   90.00
_cell.angle_gamma   90.00
#
_symmetry.space_group_name_H-M   'P 1'
#
loop_
_entity.id
_entity.type
_entity.pdbx_description
1 polymer ?
#
loop_
_entity_poly.entity_id
_entity_poly.type
_entity_poly.pdbx_seq_one_letter_code
_entity_poly.pdbx_strand_id
1 'polypeptide(L)'
;MVRGIAHICFTVRNLEASVEFYRDKLGLTPAFDYVNERGERSGMYLHAGARTFIELFKGEVGERVSGQSYQHFCLEVEDVQVAVSELRARGVQITDPKLGNDRSWQAWITDPDGNEIELHGYTPESKQAGWVS
;
A
#
# COMPACT_ATOMS: atom_id res chain seq x y z
N MET A 1 0.84 26.02 2.30
CA MET A 1 0.88 25.29 1.01
C MET A 1 1.33 23.86 1.27
N VAL A 2 0.82 22.88 0.51
CA VAL A 2 1.05 21.43 0.71
C VAL A 2 2.50 21.03 0.38
N ARG A 3 3.07 20.07 1.14
CA ARG A 3 4.47 19.61 0.97
C ARG A 3 4.61 18.18 0.44
N GLY A 4 3.54 17.39 0.46
CA GLY A 4 3.54 15.97 0.08
C GLY A 4 2.42 15.21 0.77
N ILE A 5 2.29 13.92 0.46
CA ILE A 5 1.41 13.01 1.19
C ILE A 5 2.10 12.65 2.51
N ALA A 6 1.43 12.94 3.64
CA ALA A 6 1.94 12.57 4.95
C ALA A 6 1.59 11.12 5.29
N HIS A 7 0.34 10.76 5.04
CA HIS A 7 -0.15 9.42 5.30
C HIS A 7 -1.39 9.12 4.45
N ILE A 8 -1.67 7.83 4.31
CA ILE A 8 -2.96 7.30 3.87
C ILE A 8 -3.55 6.44 4.98
N CYS A 9 -4.86 6.57 5.20
CA CYS A 9 -5.55 5.96 6.32
C CYS A 9 -6.56 4.92 5.82
N PHE A 10 -6.53 3.73 6.40
CA PHE A 10 -7.49 2.66 6.16
C PHE A 10 -8.20 2.26 7.44
N THR A 11 -9.52 2.19 7.36
CA THR A 11 -10.30 1.37 8.30
C THR A 11 -10.14 -0.08 7.92
N VAL A 12 -9.83 -0.93 8.88
CA VAL A 12 -9.61 -2.37 8.70
C VAL A 12 -10.52 -3.19 9.60
N ARG A 13 -11.05 -4.32 9.10
CA ARG A 13 -11.92 -5.20 9.91
C ARG A 13 -11.14 -5.94 10.99
N ASN A 14 -9.89 -6.30 10.68
CA ASN A 14 -9.00 -7.05 11.56
C ASN A 14 -7.60 -6.42 11.54
N LEU A 15 -7.27 -5.69 12.61
CA LEU A 15 -6.00 -4.97 12.71
C LEU A 15 -4.79 -5.89 12.62
N GLU A 16 -4.83 -7.05 13.27
CA GLU A 16 -3.75 -8.03 13.29
C GLU A 16 -3.49 -8.60 11.90
N ALA A 17 -4.55 -9.00 11.17
CA ALA A 17 -4.44 -9.53 9.81
C ALA A 17 -3.90 -8.48 8.85
N SER A 18 -4.36 -7.22 8.96
CA SER A 18 -3.84 -6.14 8.13
C SER A 18 -2.39 -5.82 8.48
N VAL A 19 -2.04 -5.76 9.76
CA VAL A 19 -0.63 -5.54 10.17
C VAL A 19 0.28 -6.65 9.68
N GLU A 20 -0.12 -7.93 9.75
CA GLU A 20 0.64 -9.05 9.19
C GLU A 20 0.82 -8.88 7.67
N PHE A 21 -0.23 -8.50 6.95
CA PHE A 21 -0.14 -8.25 5.51
C PHE A 21 0.85 -7.11 5.19
N TYR A 22 0.66 -5.94 5.78
CA TYR A 22 1.50 -4.77 5.47
C TYR A 22 2.95 -4.93 5.97
N ARG A 23 3.16 -5.55 7.15
CA ARG A 23 4.50 -5.77 7.71
C ARG A 23 5.21 -6.97 7.08
N ASP A 24 4.61 -8.15 7.14
CA ASP A 24 5.30 -9.41 6.84
C ASP A 24 5.22 -9.78 5.36
N LYS A 25 4.12 -9.41 4.69
CA LYS A 25 3.98 -9.67 3.25
C LYS A 25 4.60 -8.54 2.44
N LEU A 26 4.18 -7.30 2.65
CA LEU A 26 4.72 -6.14 1.92
C LEU A 26 6.09 -5.66 2.42
N GLY A 27 6.51 -6.06 3.62
CA GLY A 27 7.81 -5.65 4.16
C GLY A 27 7.85 -4.24 4.73
N LEU A 28 6.69 -3.61 5.00
CA LEU A 28 6.67 -2.27 5.59
C LEU A 28 7.13 -2.31 7.05
N THR A 29 7.77 -1.22 7.48
CA THR A 29 8.32 -1.13 8.84
C THR A 29 7.27 -0.58 9.79
N PRO A 30 6.91 -1.29 10.88
CA PRO A 30 6.03 -0.73 11.91
C PRO A 30 6.66 0.51 12.54
N ALA A 31 5.91 1.60 12.64
CA ALA A 31 6.38 2.84 13.25
C ALA A 31 5.96 2.92 14.74
N PHE A 32 4.65 2.88 15.01
CA PHE A 32 4.12 2.86 16.38
C PHE A 32 2.66 2.38 16.39
N ASP A 33 2.23 1.88 17.55
CA ASP A 33 0.84 1.54 17.82
C ASP A 33 0.03 2.77 18.23
N TYR A 34 -1.25 2.76 17.85
CA TYR A 34 -2.23 3.67 18.39
C TYR A 34 -3.08 2.94 19.44
N VAL A 35 -3.03 3.44 20.67
CA VAL A 35 -3.75 2.89 21.81
C VAL A 35 -4.80 3.90 22.26
N ASN A 36 -6.05 3.48 22.37
CA ASN A 36 -7.15 4.35 22.77
C ASN A 36 -7.10 4.64 24.29
N GLU A 37 -7.99 5.52 24.77
CA GLU A 37 -8.08 5.90 26.19
C GLU A 37 -8.37 4.73 27.14
N ARG A 38 -8.84 3.59 26.62
CA ARG A 38 -9.13 2.37 27.38
C ARG A 38 -7.94 1.42 27.45
N GLY A 39 -6.81 1.77 26.84
CA GLY A 39 -5.62 0.91 26.78
C GLY A 39 -5.70 -0.15 25.69
N GLU A 40 -6.68 -0.08 24.79
CA GLU A 40 -6.83 -1.05 23.70
C GLU A 40 -6.10 -0.55 22.45
N ARG A 41 -5.35 -1.46 21.81
CA ARG A 41 -4.73 -1.21 20.52
C ARG A 41 -5.81 -1.03 19.46
N SER A 42 -6.01 0.19 18.99
CA SER A 42 -7.04 0.51 17.99
C SER A 42 -6.47 0.85 16.62
N GLY A 43 -5.14 0.98 16.49
CA GLY A 43 -4.50 1.13 15.19
C GLY A 43 -2.98 0.95 15.21
N MET A 44 -2.36 1.05 14.04
CA MET A 44 -0.92 1.02 13.83
C MET A 44 -0.52 1.89 12.64
N TYR A 45 0.61 2.58 12.79
CA TYR A 45 1.28 3.28 11.72
C TYR A 45 2.41 2.40 11.18
N LEU A 46 2.50 2.29 9.86
CA LEU A 46 3.62 1.67 9.15
C LEU A 46 4.32 2.71 8.28
N HIS A 47 5.65 2.74 8.32
CA HIS A 47 6.46 3.57 7.45
C HIS A 47 6.49 2.96 6.05
N ALA A 48 6.11 3.76 5.05
CA ALA A 48 5.98 3.37 3.65
C ALA A 48 7.01 4.09 2.77
N GLY A 49 8.24 4.22 3.29
CA GLY A 49 9.32 4.92 2.61
C GLY A 49 9.24 6.45 2.72
N ALA A 50 10.39 7.09 2.46
CA ALA A 50 10.56 8.54 2.55
C ALA A 50 9.91 9.15 3.81
N ARG A 51 8.85 9.95 3.63
CA ARG A 51 8.15 10.67 4.71
C ARG A 51 6.67 10.29 4.80
N THR A 52 6.30 9.14 4.25
CA THR A 52 4.91 8.70 4.10
C THR A 52 4.62 7.52 5.02
N PHE A 53 3.40 7.47 5.55
CA PHE A 53 2.93 6.38 6.40
C PHE A 53 1.62 5.78 5.87
N ILE A 54 1.38 4.52 6.23
CA ILE A 54 0.06 3.89 6.15
C ILE A 54 -0.47 3.76 7.57
N GLU A 55 -1.68 4.25 7.79
CA GLU A 55 -2.40 4.13 9.05
C GLU A 55 -3.47 3.05 8.92
N LEU A 56 -3.47 2.11 9.86
CA LEU A 56 -4.49 1.07 9.95
C LEU A 56 -5.26 1.27 11.24
N PHE A 57 -6.57 1.52 11.16
CA PHE A 57 -7.44 1.64 12.33
C PHE A 57 -8.55 0.59 12.30
N LYS A 58 -8.72 -0.12 13.41
CA LYS A 58 -9.78 -1.11 13.53
C LYS A 58 -11.14 -0.43 13.49
N GLY A 59 -12.03 -0.91 12.63
CA GLY A 59 -13.40 -0.40 12.56
C GLY A 59 -14.29 -1.21 11.62
N GLU A 60 -15.49 -0.70 11.39
CA GLU A 60 -16.44 -1.29 10.44
C GLU A 60 -16.08 -0.87 9.01
N VAL A 61 -15.84 -1.86 8.14
CA VAL A 61 -15.58 -1.63 6.72
C VAL A 61 -16.83 -2.02 5.94
N GLY A 62 -17.42 -1.02 5.28
CA GLY A 62 -18.58 -1.21 4.40
C GLY A 62 -18.25 -1.98 3.12
N GLU A 63 -19.28 -2.30 2.35
CA GLU A 63 -19.11 -2.91 1.03
C GLU A 63 -18.50 -1.90 0.04
N ARG A 64 -17.60 -2.39 -0.81
CA ARG A 64 -17.03 -1.56 -1.87
C ARG A 64 -18.08 -1.27 -2.93
N VAL A 65 -18.28 0.01 -3.23
CA VAL A 65 -19.29 0.45 -4.21
C VAL A 65 -18.63 0.66 -5.56
N SER A 66 -19.22 0.06 -6.60
CA SER A 66 -18.78 0.30 -7.98
C SER A 66 -18.90 1.77 -8.36
N GLY A 67 -17.89 2.31 -9.06
CA GLY A 67 -17.89 3.71 -9.48
C GLY A 67 -17.57 4.74 -8.39
N GLN A 68 -17.07 4.32 -7.22
CA GLN A 68 -16.60 5.25 -6.19
C GLN A 68 -15.42 6.11 -6.67
N SER A 69 -15.22 7.30 -6.11
CA SER A 69 -14.17 8.23 -6.57
C SER A 69 -12.76 7.72 -6.25
N TYR A 70 -12.55 7.16 -5.06
CA TYR A 70 -11.26 6.61 -4.64
C TYR A 70 -11.06 5.21 -5.23
N GLN A 71 -10.00 5.05 -6.03
CA GLN A 71 -9.77 3.83 -6.80
C GLN A 71 -8.75 2.90 -6.13
N HIS A 72 -7.54 3.42 -5.87
CA HIS A 72 -6.42 2.67 -5.29
C HIS A 72 -5.40 3.66 -4.74
N PHE A 73 -4.36 3.13 -4.09
CA PHE A 73 -3.09 3.84 -3.91
C PHE A 73 -1.96 3.03 -4.52
N CYS A 74 -0.82 3.69 -4.68
CA CYS A 74 0.30 3.20 -5.44
C CYS A 74 1.56 3.21 -4.56
N LEU A 75 2.28 2.09 -4.54
CA LEU A 75 3.55 1.94 -3.86
C LEU A 75 4.66 1.86 -4.89
N GLU A 76 5.64 2.74 -4.76
CA GLU A 76 6.85 2.67 -5.57
C GLU A 76 7.71 1.47 -5.13
N VAL A 77 8.22 0.73 -6.10
CA VAL A 77 9.18 -0.35 -5.91
C VAL A 77 10.36 -0.16 -6.85
N GLU A 78 11.55 -0.57 -6.41
CA GLU A 78 12.77 -0.46 -7.23
C GLU A 78 12.66 -1.27 -8.54
N ASP A 79 12.11 -2.49 -8.45
CA ASP A 79 11.90 -3.39 -9.58
C ASP A 79 10.61 -4.19 -9.38
N VAL A 80 9.65 -4.05 -10.29
CA VAL A 80 8.33 -4.69 -10.20
C VAL A 80 8.42 -6.20 -10.40
N GLN A 81 9.34 -6.68 -11.25
CA GLN A 81 9.52 -8.10 -11.53
C GLN A 81 10.06 -8.82 -10.30
N VAL A 82 11.05 -8.22 -9.63
CA VAL A 82 11.59 -8.72 -8.35
C VAL A 82 10.51 -8.68 -7.27
N ALA A 83 9.82 -7.55 -7.11
CA ALA A 83 8.75 -7.41 -6.12
C ALA A 83 7.64 -8.45 -6.31
N VAL A 84 7.21 -8.69 -7.55
CA VAL A 84 6.22 -9.74 -7.86
C VAL A 84 6.72 -11.13 -7.46
N SER A 85 7.95 -11.48 -7.77
CA SER A 85 8.54 -12.77 -7.40
C SER A 85 8.57 -12.95 -5.88
N GLU A 86 9.03 -11.94 -5.14
CA GLU A 86 9.10 -11.99 -3.67
C GLU A 86 7.72 -12.08 -3.02
N LEU A 87 6.76 -11.30 -3.49
CA LEU A 87 5.40 -11.29 -2.95
C LEU A 87 4.69 -12.63 -3.20
N ARG A 88 4.89 -13.24 -4.37
CA ARG A 88 4.43 -14.61 -4.65
C ARG A 88 5.05 -15.61 -3.69
N ALA A 89 6.36 -15.52 -3.44
CA ALA A 89 7.04 -16.39 -2.48
C ALA A 89 6.50 -16.22 -1.04
N ARG A 90 6.00 -15.03 -0.68
CA ARG A 90 5.33 -14.75 0.60
C ARG A 90 3.85 -15.15 0.63
N GLY A 91 3.32 -15.68 -0.47
CA GLY A 91 1.93 -16.16 -0.60
C GLY A 91 0.92 -15.09 -1.02
N VAL A 92 1.37 -13.92 -1.46
CA VAL A 92 0.49 -12.85 -1.94
C VAL A 92 0.01 -13.17 -3.35
N GLN A 93 -1.30 -13.04 -3.57
CA GLN A 93 -1.87 -13.06 -4.92
C GLN A 93 -1.59 -11.72 -5.59
N ILE A 94 -0.80 -11.74 -6.66
CA ILE A 94 -0.36 -10.56 -7.40
C ILE A 94 -0.39 -10.83 -8.90
N THR A 95 -0.88 -9.85 -9.66
CA THR A 95 -0.91 -9.94 -11.13
C THR A 95 0.49 -10.03 -11.73
N ASP A 96 0.59 -10.48 -12.98
CA ASP A 96 1.85 -10.37 -13.70
C ASP A 96 2.25 -8.90 -13.93
N PRO A 97 3.57 -8.59 -13.98
CA PRO A 97 4.04 -7.27 -14.35
C PRO A 97 3.54 -6.87 -15.74
N LYS A 98 3.06 -5.63 -15.87
CA LYS A 98 2.62 -5.05 -17.12
C LYS A 98 3.25 -3.69 -17.32
N LEU A 99 3.66 -3.38 -18.56
CA LEU A 99 4.11 -2.04 -18.91
C LEU A 99 2.89 -1.16 -19.23
N GLY A 100 2.74 -0.06 -18.48
CA GLY A 100 1.68 0.92 -18.66
C GLY A 100 1.89 1.85 -19.85
N ASN A 101 0.83 2.54 -20.25
CA ASN A 101 0.89 3.57 -21.31
C ASN A 101 1.65 4.84 -20.87
N ASP A 102 1.94 4.97 -19.58
CA ASP A 102 2.82 5.96 -18.97
C ASP A 102 4.29 5.53 -18.99
N ARG A 103 4.60 4.36 -19.58
CA ARG A 103 5.92 3.76 -19.68
C ARG A 103 6.50 3.33 -18.32
N SER A 104 5.69 3.12 -17.29
CA SER A 104 6.13 2.49 -16.04
C SER A 104 5.67 1.04 -15.94
N TRP A 105 6.41 0.22 -15.20
CA TRP A 105 5.96 -1.12 -14.84
C TRP A 105 4.92 -1.04 -13.72
N GLN A 106 3.91 -1.91 -13.80
CA GLN A 106 2.89 -2.03 -12.77
C GLN A 106 2.51 -3.48 -12.47
N ALA A 107 2.11 -3.76 -11.24
CA ALA A 107 1.45 -4.99 -10.82
C ALA A 107 0.44 -4.69 -9.70
N TRP A 108 -0.58 -5.52 -9.54
CA TRP A 108 -1.72 -5.22 -8.65
C TRP A 108 -1.92 -6.31 -7.60
N ILE A 109 -2.22 -5.87 -6.38
CA ILE A 109 -2.60 -6.70 -5.24
C ILE A 109 -3.84 -6.14 -4.57
N THR A 110 -4.40 -6.94 -3.67
CA THR A 110 -5.49 -6.52 -2.79
C THR A 110 -5.11 -6.84 -1.35
N ASP A 111 -5.37 -5.90 -0.44
CA ASP A 111 -5.17 -6.12 0.99
C ASP A 111 -6.31 -6.99 1.59
N PRO A 112 -6.23 -7.38 2.88
CA PRO A 112 -7.26 -8.22 3.50
C PRO A 112 -8.67 -7.62 3.49
N ASP A 113 -8.79 -6.30 3.32
CA ASP A 113 -10.06 -5.59 3.35
C ASP A 113 -10.63 -5.29 1.96
N GLY A 114 -9.91 -5.62 0.89
CA GLY A 114 -10.36 -5.41 -0.50
C GLY A 114 -9.83 -4.13 -1.15
N ASN A 115 -8.89 -3.44 -0.51
CA ASN A 115 -8.26 -2.25 -1.06
C ASN A 115 -7.29 -2.64 -2.17
N GLU A 116 -7.46 -2.05 -3.35
CA GLU A 116 -6.52 -2.24 -4.46
C GLU A 116 -5.25 -1.42 -4.24
N ILE A 117 -4.11 -2.07 -4.46
CA ILE A 117 -2.79 -1.46 -4.35
C ILE A 117 -2.04 -1.75 -5.66
N GLU A 118 -1.58 -0.69 -6.29
CA GLU A 118 -0.64 -0.77 -7.42
C GLU A 118 0.80 -0.78 -6.88
N LEU A 119 1.64 -1.67 -7.40
CA LEU A 119 3.09 -1.55 -7.31
C LEU A 119 3.60 -0.90 -8.58
N HIS A 120 4.48 0.09 -8.47
CA HIS A 120 4.94 0.91 -9.58
C HIS A 120 6.46 0.98 -9.64
N GLY A 121 7.02 0.63 -10.80
CA GLY A 121 8.45 0.72 -11.06
C GLY A 121 8.72 1.66 -12.23
N TYR A 122 9.50 2.70 -11.98
CA TYR A 122 9.86 3.67 -13.00
C TYR A 122 10.82 3.08 -14.03
N THR A 123 10.62 3.45 -15.29
CA THR A 123 11.59 3.24 -16.37
C THR A 123 12.23 4.57 -16.77
N PRO A 124 13.35 4.58 -17.50
CA PRO A 124 13.92 5.81 -18.05
C PRO A 124 12.95 6.59 -18.95
N GLU A 125 12.00 5.91 -19.61
CA GLU A 125 10.99 6.53 -20.46
C GLU A 125 9.69 6.87 -19.72
N SER A 126 9.61 6.61 -18.41
CA SER A 126 8.43 6.92 -17.62
C SER A 126 8.03 8.38 -17.80
N LYS A 127 6.73 8.63 -18.04
CA LYS A 127 6.19 9.99 -18.10
C LYS A 127 6.36 10.75 -16.77
N GLN A 128 6.64 10.02 -15.68
CA GLN A 128 6.90 10.56 -14.36
C GLN A 128 8.40 10.74 -14.07
N ALA A 129 9.31 10.20 -14.90
CA ALA A 129 10.76 10.15 -14.62
C ALA A 129 11.37 11.52 -14.27
N GLY A 130 10.91 12.61 -14.90
CA GLY A 130 11.39 13.96 -14.63
C GLY A 130 11.00 14.56 -13.28
N TRP A 131 10.21 13.85 -12.46
CA TRP A 131 9.68 14.32 -11.18
C TRP A 131 10.17 13.51 -9.98
N VAL A 132 10.81 12.37 -10.23
CA VAL A 132 11.18 11.37 -9.22
C VAL A 132 12.70 11.22 -9.05
N SER A 133 13.48 12.15 -9.62
CA SER A 133 14.94 12.24 -9.51
C SER A 133 15.40 13.02 -8.28
#